data_AF-A0A7C8YLE0-F1
#
_entry.id   AF-A0A7C8YLE0-F1
#
_cell.length_a   1.000
_cell.length_b   1.000
_cell.length_c   1.000
_cell.angle_alpha   90.00
_cell.angle_beta   90.00
_cell.angle_gamma   90.00
#
_symmetry.space_group_name_H-M   'P 1'
#
loop_
_entity.id
_entity.type
_entity.pdbx_description
1 polymer ?
#
loop_
_entity_poly.entity_id
_entity_poly.type
_entity_poly.pdbx_seq_one_letter_code
_entity_poly.pdbx_strand_id
1 'polypeptide(L)'
;EPLATWVHKNFQGILTNETKCLRCETVTARDETFFDLSLDIEQNSSITSCLKNFSSTETLNADDKFFCDKCCSLQEAQKRMKIKKPPHILVIHLKRFKYIENLGRYKKLSYRVVFPLELKLTNTVEDADSEYSLFAVVVHVGSGPN
;
A
#
# COMPACT_ATOMS: atom_id res chain seq x y z
N GLU A 1 -11.35 24.92 -5.14
CA GLU A 1 -11.19 23.46 -4.93
C GLU A 1 -12.27 22.73 -5.70
N PRO A 2 -11.98 21.60 -6.38
CA PRO A 2 -13.03 20.83 -7.03
C PRO A 2 -14.00 20.28 -5.96
N LEU A 3 -15.30 20.33 -6.25
CA LEU A 3 -16.34 19.84 -5.35
C LEU A 3 -16.15 18.34 -5.09
N ALA A 4 -15.95 17.96 -3.83
CA ALA A 4 -15.82 16.56 -3.44
C ALA A 4 -17.12 15.79 -3.75
N THR A 5 -17.05 14.87 -4.71
CA THR A 5 -18.20 14.04 -5.11
C THR A 5 -18.54 13.02 -4.02
N TRP A 6 -19.70 12.37 -4.14
CA TRP A 6 -20.09 11.28 -3.24
C TRP A 6 -19.03 10.16 -3.20
N VAL A 7 -18.37 9.87 -4.34
CA VAL A 7 -17.28 8.89 -4.42
C VAL A 7 -16.07 9.33 -3.59
N HIS A 8 -15.69 10.61 -3.69
CA HIS A 8 -14.57 11.15 -2.91
C HIS A 8 -14.88 11.09 -1.41
N LYS A 9 -16.12 11.40 -1.01
CA LYS A 9 -16.54 11.36 0.40
C LYS A 9 -16.46 9.96 1.02
N ASN A 10 -16.75 8.91 0.25
CA ASN A 10 -16.82 7.55 0.78
C ASN A 10 -15.53 6.75 0.59
N PHE A 11 -14.88 6.86 -0.57
CA PHE A 11 -13.79 5.96 -0.94
C PHE A 11 -12.41 6.62 -0.91
N GLN A 12 -12.32 7.96 -0.89
CA GLN A 12 -11.03 8.62 -0.92
C GLN A 12 -10.36 8.64 0.46
N GLY A 13 -9.17 8.07 0.53
CA GLY A 13 -8.22 8.27 1.62
C GLY A 13 -7.01 9.10 1.18
N ILE A 14 -6.10 9.35 2.12
CA ILE A 14 -4.82 10.00 1.88
C ILE A 14 -3.71 9.09 2.40
N LEU A 15 -2.73 8.80 1.55
CA LEU A 15 -1.46 8.18 1.91
C LEU A 15 -0.40 9.29 2.04
N THR A 16 0.55 9.09 2.95
CA THR A 16 1.78 9.87 3.01
C THR A 16 2.94 8.97 2.64
N ASN A 17 3.72 9.39 1.65
CA ASN A 17 4.96 8.77 1.23
C ASN A 17 6.14 9.53 1.82
N GLU A 18 6.79 8.95 2.82
CA GLU A 18 7.96 9.52 3.49
C GLU A 18 9.24 8.94 2.89
N THR A 19 10.22 9.80 2.60
CA THR A 19 11.55 9.40 2.15
C THR A 19 12.60 10.10 3.01
N LYS A 20 13.42 9.32 3.72
CA LYS A 20 14.54 9.79 4.54
C LYS A 20 15.86 9.49 3.84
N CYS A 21 16.62 10.52 3.48
CA CYS A 21 17.99 10.35 3.00
C CYS A 21 18.90 9.84 4.12
N LEU A 22 19.65 8.76 3.89
CA LEU A 22 20.53 8.17 4.92
C LEU A 22 21.88 8.89 5.07
N ARG A 23 22.22 9.80 4.14
CA ARG A 23 23.45 10.60 4.23
C ARG A 23 23.29 11.91 4.99
N CYS A 24 22.22 12.66 4.71
CA CYS A 24 21.99 13.99 5.31
C CYS A 24 20.76 14.05 6.23
N GLU A 25 20.12 12.90 6.45
CA GLU A 25 18.95 12.71 7.33
C GLU A 25 17.72 13.55 6.97
N THR A 26 17.72 14.20 5.81
CA THR A 26 16.59 15.01 5.37
C THR A 26 15.41 14.11 5.03
N VAL A 27 14.25 14.43 5.61
CA VAL A 27 13.00 13.72 5.39
C VAL A 27 12.12 14.57 4.47
N THR A 28 11.68 13.98 3.37
CA THR A 28 10.63 14.52 2.52
C THR A 28 9.37 13.70 2.69
N ALA A 29 8.21 14.34 2.63
CA ALA A 29 6.92 13.68 2.73
C ALA A 29 6.01 14.23 1.64
N ARG A 30 5.29 13.33 0.95
CA ARG A 30 4.32 13.69 -0.08
C ARG A 30 3.00 12.99 0.19
N ASP A 31 1.92 13.78 0.19
CA ASP A 31 0.56 13.25 0.32
C ASP A 31 -0.02 12.91 -1.05
N GLU A 32 -0.67 11.76 -1.13
CA GLU A 32 -1.33 11.25 -2.34
C GLU A 32 -2.71 10.67 -1.99
N THR A 33 -3.70 10.95 -2.81
CA THR A 33 -5.06 10.40 -2.64
C THR A 33 -5.15 8.98 -3.17
N PHE A 34 -5.91 8.11 -2.52
CA PHE A 34 -6.18 6.75 -2.99
C PHE A 34 -7.66 6.39 -2.86
N PHE A 35 -8.12 5.44 -3.68
CA PHE A 35 -9.47 4.87 -3.63
C PHE A 35 -9.48 3.38 -3.25
N ASP A 36 -8.36 2.68 -3.47
CA ASP A 36 -8.11 1.32 -3.02
C ASP A 36 -6.67 1.16 -2.52
N LEU A 37 -6.45 0.16 -1.66
CA LEU A 37 -5.12 -0.32 -1.30
C LEU A 37 -4.82 -1.61 -2.05
N SER A 38 -3.87 -1.54 -2.98
CA SER A 38 -3.39 -2.68 -3.74
C SER A 38 -2.25 -3.38 -2.99
N LEU A 39 -2.55 -4.52 -2.35
CA LEU A 39 -1.64 -5.24 -1.49
C LEU A 39 -0.97 -6.41 -2.20
N ASP A 40 0.35 -6.52 -2.02
CA ASP A 40 1.10 -7.70 -2.36
C ASP A 40 0.77 -8.85 -1.39
N ILE A 41 0.68 -10.06 -1.94
CA ILE A 41 0.27 -11.25 -1.20
C ILE A 41 1.36 -12.31 -1.22
N GLU A 42 1.50 -12.99 -0.09
CA GLU A 42 2.42 -14.10 0.10
C GLU A 42 1.67 -15.36 0.51
N GLN A 43 2.33 -16.51 0.42
CA GLN A 43 1.73 -17.79 0.78
C GLN A 43 1.44 -17.84 2.28
N ASN A 44 0.19 -18.17 2.63
CA ASN A 44 -0.30 -18.24 4.02
C ASN A 44 -0.24 -16.90 4.78
N SER A 45 -0.37 -15.79 4.07
CA SER A 45 -0.41 -14.44 4.66
C SER A 45 -1.80 -14.09 5.24
N SER A 46 -1.86 -12.99 5.99
CA SER A 46 -3.12 -12.37 6.44
C SER A 46 -3.24 -10.95 5.91
N ILE A 47 -4.45 -10.40 5.79
CA ILE A 47 -4.66 -8.98 5.42
C ILE A 47 -3.90 -8.05 6.35
N THR A 48 -3.91 -8.33 7.65
CA THR A 48 -3.15 -7.57 8.65
C THR A 48 -1.65 -7.59 8.36
N SER A 49 -1.09 -8.76 8.00
CA SER A 49 0.32 -8.87 7.61
C SER A 49 0.60 -8.13 6.30
N CYS A 50 -0.27 -8.25 5.29
CA CYS A 50 -0.13 -7.53 4.02
C CYS A 50 -0.15 -6.00 4.21
N LEU A 51 -1.01 -5.47 5.08
CA LEU A 51 -1.06 -4.05 5.42
C LEU A 51 0.21 -3.60 6.17
N LYS A 52 0.74 -4.45 7.06
CA LYS A 52 2.02 -4.17 7.72
C LYS A 52 3.16 -4.11 6.71
N ASN A 53 3.21 -5.04 5.75
CA ASN A 53 4.20 -5.04 4.69
C ASN A 53 4.06 -3.83 3.76
N PHE A 54 2.82 -3.45 3.40
CA PHE A 54 2.54 -2.25 2.62
C PHE A 54 3.10 -0.97 3.27
N SER A 55 3.03 -0.90 4.59
CA SER A 55 3.59 0.21 5.37
C SER A 55 4.97 -0.07 5.94
N SER A 56 5.68 -1.10 5.45
CA SER A 56 7.06 -1.37 5.87
C SER A 56 8.02 -0.33 5.26
N THR A 57 9.17 -0.15 5.91
CA THR A 57 10.23 0.70 5.37
C THR A 57 11.01 -0.09 4.33
N GLU A 58 11.07 0.44 3.12
CA GLU A 58 11.91 -0.02 2.03
C GLU A 58 13.22 0.78 2.00
N THR A 59 14.35 0.13 1.73
CA THR A 59 15.64 0.81 1.58
C THR A 59 15.98 0.93 0.09
N LEU A 60 16.10 2.16 -0.39
CA LEU A 60 16.55 2.53 -1.72
C LEU A 60 18.08 2.52 -1.75
N ASN A 61 18.69 1.53 -2.41
CA ASN A 61 20.14 1.33 -2.45
C ASN A 61 20.60 0.81 -3.82
N ALA A 62 21.91 0.60 -3.98
CA ALA A 62 22.53 0.10 -5.22
C ALA A 62 22.06 0.87 -6.47
N ASP A 63 21.33 0.21 -7.37
CA ASP A 63 20.83 0.76 -8.62
C ASP A 63 19.57 1.63 -8.44
N ASP A 64 18.86 1.50 -7.30
CA ASP A 64 17.61 2.19 -6.98
C ASP A 64 17.82 3.40 -6.06
N LYS A 65 19.01 4.04 -6.08
CA LYS A 65 19.32 5.19 -5.23
C LYS A 65 18.40 6.39 -5.50
N PHE A 66 18.06 7.11 -4.43
CA PHE A 66 17.25 8.33 -4.46
C PHE A 66 18.12 9.57 -4.75
N PHE A 67 17.69 10.44 -5.65
CA PHE A 67 18.35 11.74 -5.84
C PHE A 67 17.94 12.71 -4.72
N CYS A 68 18.88 13.08 -3.85
CA CYS A 68 18.63 14.00 -2.76
C CYS A 68 18.99 15.43 -3.14
N ASP A 69 17.99 16.32 -3.18
CA ASP A 69 18.18 17.74 -3.53
C ASP A 69 19.16 18.47 -2.60
N LYS A 70 19.19 18.10 -1.31
CA LYS A 70 20.13 18.68 -0.33
C LYS A 70 21.57 18.20 -0.54
N CYS A 71 21.77 16.96 -0.98
CA CYS A 71 23.09 16.40 -1.27
C CYS A 71 23.52 16.62 -2.73
N CYS A 72 22.62 17.11 -3.59
CA CYS A 72 22.79 17.24 -5.04
C CYS A 72 23.37 15.97 -5.69
N SER A 73 22.98 14.78 -5.22
CA SER A 73 23.55 13.49 -5.67
C SER A 73 22.65 12.31 -5.31
N LEU A 74 22.90 11.16 -5.94
CA LEU A 74 22.26 9.88 -5.61
C LEU A 74 22.73 9.37 -4.24
N GLN A 75 21.78 9.11 -3.37
CA GLN A 75 22.01 8.67 -2.00
C GLN A 75 21.14 7.46 -1.66
N GLU A 76 21.59 6.68 -0.69
CA GLU A 76 20.72 5.69 -0.08
C GLU A 76 19.64 6.39 0.74
N ALA A 77 18.43 5.84 0.71
CA ALA A 77 17.29 6.41 1.41
C ALA A 77 16.38 5.32 1.97
N GLN A 78 15.61 5.66 2.99
CA GLN A 78 14.52 4.85 3.49
C GLN A 78 13.20 5.44 3.06
N LYS A 79 12.36 4.65 2.39
CA LYS A 79 11.05 5.04 1.92
C LYS A 79 9.97 4.27 2.67
N ARG A 80 8.89 4.92 3.07
CA ARG A 80 7.76 4.27 3.76
C ARG A 80 6.45 4.94 3.37
N MET A 81 5.41 4.13 3.19
CA MET A 81 4.05 4.60 2.96
C MET A 81 3.19 4.41 4.21
N LYS A 82 2.40 5.42 4.58
CA LYS A 82 1.48 5.37 5.72
C LYS A 82 0.11 5.90 5.30
N ILE A 83 -0.95 5.40 5.94
CA ILE A 83 -2.29 5.94 5.75
C ILE A 83 -2.42 7.18 6.63
N LYS A 84 -2.49 8.36 6.03
CA LYS A 84 -2.71 9.60 6.76
C LYS A 84 -4.17 9.79 7.13
N LYS A 85 -5.05 9.65 6.13
CA LYS A 85 -6.50 9.71 6.32
C LYS A 85 -7.13 8.43 5.75
N PRO A 86 -7.72 7.57 6.59
CA PRO A 86 -8.42 6.40 6.10
C PRO A 86 -9.79 6.79 5.49
N PRO A 87 -10.26 6.11 4.42
CA PRO A 87 -11.56 6.38 3.79
C PRO A 87 -12.72 5.82 4.62
N HIS A 88 -13.94 6.32 4.44
CA HIS A 88 -15.11 5.73 5.12
C HIS A 88 -15.35 4.26 4.69
N ILE A 89 -15.19 3.98 3.40
CA ILE A 89 -15.23 2.64 2.82
C ILE A 89 -13.83 2.28 2.33
N LEU A 90 -13.20 1.32 3.00
CA LEU A 90 -11.89 0.81 2.62
C LEU A 90 -12.02 -0.31 1.58
N VAL A 91 -11.45 -0.08 0.41
CA VAL A 91 -11.32 -1.11 -0.63
C VAL A 91 -9.91 -1.68 -0.59
N ILE A 92 -9.80 -3.01 -0.43
CA ILE A 92 -8.53 -3.72 -0.46
C ILE A 92 -8.49 -4.60 -1.70
N HIS A 93 -7.57 -4.28 -2.61
CA HIS A 93 -7.29 -5.08 -3.78
C HIS A 93 -6.12 -6.02 -3.49
N LEU A 94 -6.37 -7.34 -3.54
CA LEU A 94 -5.30 -8.34 -3.46
C LEU A 94 -4.68 -8.54 -4.85
N LYS A 95 -3.39 -8.25 -5.00
CA LYS A 95 -2.64 -8.47 -6.25
C LYS A 95 -2.45 -9.96 -6.55
N ARG A 96 -3.54 -10.66 -6.85
CA ARG A 96 -3.56 -12.09 -7.15
C ARG A 96 -3.04 -12.42 -8.53
N PHE A 97 -2.74 -11.44 -9.37
CA PHE A 97 -2.13 -11.67 -10.68
C PHE A 97 -0.74 -11.06 -10.68
N LYS A 98 0.27 -11.91 -10.83
CA LYS A 98 1.68 -11.49 -10.87
C LYS A 98 2.30 -11.97 -12.17
N TYR A 99 3.09 -11.10 -12.80
CA TYR A 99 3.92 -11.51 -13.92
C TYR A 99 5.08 -12.36 -13.41
N ILE A 100 5.23 -13.56 -13.97
CA ILE A 100 6.23 -14.53 -13.57
C ILE A 100 7.28 -14.58 -14.68
N GLU A 101 8.42 -13.90 -14.48
CA GLU A 101 9.44 -13.66 -15.52
C GLU A 101 9.95 -14.96 -16.15
N ASN A 102 10.25 -15.96 -15.33
CA ASN A 102 10.69 -17.28 -15.79
C ASN A 102 9.63 -18.06 -16.60
N LEU A 103 8.36 -17.65 -16.53
CA LEU A 103 7.29 -18.22 -17.35
C LEU A 103 6.84 -17.30 -18.50
N GLY A 104 7.34 -16.07 -18.55
CA GLY A 104 6.95 -15.06 -19.55
C GLY A 104 5.46 -14.72 -19.57
N ARG A 105 4.73 -14.89 -18.45
CA ARG A 105 3.28 -14.68 -18.40
C ARG A 105 2.74 -14.31 -17.02
N TYR A 106 1.55 -13.72 -16.99
CA TYR A 106 0.79 -13.55 -15.75
C TYR A 106 0.27 -14.89 -15.23
N LYS A 107 0.37 -15.07 -13.91
CA LYS A 107 -0.17 -16.24 -13.20
C LYS A 107 -1.03 -15.78 -12.04
N LYS A 108 -2.18 -16.43 -11.88
CA LYS A 108 -3.01 -16.28 -10.68
C LYS A 108 -2.33 -16.95 -9.48
N LEU A 109 -2.14 -16.17 -8.43
CA LEU A 109 -1.65 -16.58 -7.12
C LEU A 109 -2.81 -17.14 -6.30
N SER A 110 -2.97 -18.46 -6.32
CA SER A 110 -3.96 -19.20 -5.52
C SER A 110 -3.53 -19.35 -4.05
N TYR A 111 -2.83 -18.36 -3.49
CA TYR A 111 -2.38 -18.36 -2.11
C TYR A 111 -3.56 -18.20 -1.16
N ARG A 112 -3.51 -18.96 -0.06
CA ARG A 112 -4.38 -18.73 1.10
C ARG A 112 -4.01 -17.40 1.73
N VAL A 113 -4.98 -16.50 1.81
CA VAL A 113 -4.88 -15.20 2.49
C VAL A 113 -6.01 -15.14 3.51
N VAL A 114 -5.67 -15.02 4.78
CA VAL A 114 -6.65 -14.93 5.88
C VAL A 114 -7.10 -13.47 6.03
N PHE A 115 -8.41 -13.24 6.10
CA PHE A 115 -8.99 -11.92 6.34
C PHE A 115 -9.92 -11.98 7.55
N PRO A 116 -9.83 -11.04 8.50
CA PRO A 116 -10.72 -10.99 9.65
C PRO A 116 -12.07 -10.37 9.26
N LEU A 117 -13.10 -10.60 10.09
CA LEU A 117 -14.37 -9.88 9.99
C LEU A 117 -14.22 -8.44 10.49
N GLU A 118 -13.45 -8.23 11.56
CA GLU A 118 -13.10 -6.90 12.06
C GLU A 118 -11.61 -6.62 11.80
N LEU A 119 -11.33 -5.50 11.14
CA LEU A 119 -9.99 -5.08 10.76
C LEU A 119 -9.64 -3.77 11.47
N LYS A 120 -8.62 -3.83 12.33
CA LYS A 120 -8.02 -2.65 12.96
C LYS A 120 -6.83 -2.16 12.13
N LEU A 121 -6.87 -0.89 11.70
CA LEU A 121 -5.73 -0.22 11.06
C LEU A 121 -4.81 0.39 12.13
N THR A 122 -3.64 -0.20 12.33
CA THR A 122 -2.67 0.22 13.36
C THR A 122 -1.52 1.10 12.83
N ASN A 123 -1.58 1.54 11.57
CA ASN A 123 -0.51 2.30 10.89
C ASN A 123 -1.04 3.63 10.32
N THR A 124 -1.94 4.29 11.04
CA THR A 124 -2.45 5.62 10.70
C THR A 124 -1.53 6.70 11.26
N VAL A 125 -1.31 7.80 10.52
CA VAL A 125 -0.40 8.89 10.94
C VAL A 125 -0.88 9.59 12.22
N GLU A 126 -2.18 9.60 12.46
CA GLU A 126 -2.81 10.31 13.59
C GLU A 126 -3.10 9.41 14.80
N ASP A 127 -2.59 8.16 14.83
CA ASP A 127 -2.88 7.16 15.89
C ASP A 127 -4.40 6.96 16.15
N ALA A 128 -5.21 7.36 15.17
CA ALA A 128 -6.64 7.14 15.15
C ALA A 128 -6.87 5.67 14.79
N ASP A 129 -7.05 4.86 15.84
CA ASP A 129 -7.52 3.49 15.74
C ASP A 129 -8.79 3.46 14.90
N SER A 130 -8.66 3.08 13.63
CA SER A 130 -9.77 2.92 12.70
C SER A 130 -10.11 1.45 12.61
N GLU A 131 -11.34 1.12 12.98
CA GLU A 131 -11.87 -0.24 12.93
C GLU A 131 -12.88 -0.35 11.78
N TYR A 132 -12.76 -1.44 11.02
CA TYR A 132 -13.60 -1.73 9.86
C TYR A 132 -14.24 -3.10 10.00
N SER A 133 -15.54 -3.17 9.79
CA SER A 133 -16.26 -4.44 9.62
C SER A 133 -16.33 -4.84 8.15
N LEU A 134 -15.99 -6.08 7.86
CA LEU A 134 -16.07 -6.67 6.53
C LEU A 134 -17.53 -6.79 6.10
N PHE A 135 -17.88 -6.15 4.99
CA PHE A 135 -19.24 -6.22 4.44
C PHE A 135 -19.33 -6.88 3.05
N ALA A 136 -18.21 -7.01 2.32
CA ALA A 136 -18.21 -7.57 0.97
C ALA A 136 -16.89 -8.28 0.63
N VAL A 137 -16.98 -9.33 -0.19
CA VAL A 137 -15.84 -10.05 -0.76
C VAL A 137 -16.10 -10.32 -2.24
N VAL A 138 -15.19 -9.88 -3.11
CA VAL A 138 -15.24 -10.18 -4.55
C VAL A 138 -14.38 -11.41 -4.82
N VAL A 139 -14.98 -12.48 -5.32
CA VAL A 139 -14.29 -13.75 -5.61
C VAL A 139 -14.15 -13.95 -7.11
N HIS A 140 -12.91 -14.02 -7.58
CA HIS A 140 -12.61 -14.40 -8.96
C HIS A 140 -12.44 -15.93 -9.08
N VAL A 141 -13.25 -16.55 -9.93
CA VAL A 141 -13.19 -17.99 -10.27
C VAL A 141 -12.60 -18.15 -11.67
N GLY A 142 -11.63 -19.06 -11.81
CA GLY A 142 -10.85 -19.21 -13.06
C GLY A 142 -9.38 -18.84 -12.88
N SER A 143 -8.59 -19.08 -13.93
CA SER A 143 -7.12 -18.96 -13.93
C SER A 143 -6.60 -17.74 -14.70
N GLY A 144 -7.40 -17.18 -15.61
CA GLY A 144 -7.07 -15.99 -16.39
C GLY A 144 -7.35 -14.69 -15.63
N PRO A 145 -6.76 -13.57 -16.07
CA PRO A 145 -7.09 -12.23 -15.56
C PRO A 145 -8.38 -11.64 -16.15
N ASN A 146 -8.98 -12.29 -17.16
CA ASN A 146 -10.17 -11.86 -17.90
C ASN A 146 -11.29 -12.89 -17.78
#